data_AF-A0A3C1YCR6-F1
#
_entry.id   AF-A0A3C1YCR6-F1
#
_cell.length_a   1.000
_cell.length_b   1.000
_cell.length_c   1.000
_cell.angle_alpha   90.00
_cell.angle_beta   90.00
_cell.angle_gamma   90.00
#
_symmetry.space_group_name_H-M   'P 1'
#
loop_
_entity.id
_entity.type
_entity.pdbx_description
1 polymer ?
#
loop_
_entity_poly.entity_id
_entity_poly.type
_entity_poly.pdbx_seq_one_letter_code
_entity_poly.pdbx_strand_id
1 'polypeptide(L)'
;MNPKITEIKEHILPLRQLLLEHPVYQQLRHLDDLNILMEQHVFAVWDFMALLKSLQFGLTSTNAPWMPIGNPKTRRLINEIVLEEESDMDIEGNPSSHYEMYLQSMQQSGANTQQVERFIARLLSGYSHKELLKFNVEQLKDYTLEFVNTTF
;
A
#
# COMPACT_ATOMS: atom_id res chain seq x y z
N MET A 1 15.01 13.60 -22.27
CA MET A 1 14.61 13.22 -20.89
C MET A 1 14.82 14.43 -19.99
N ASN A 2 13.94 14.72 -19.04
CA ASN A 2 14.10 15.88 -18.15
C ASN A 2 15.37 15.69 -17.29
N PRO A 3 16.31 16.66 -17.25
CA PRO A 3 17.59 16.50 -16.55
C PRO A 3 17.42 16.22 -15.05
N LYS A 4 16.38 16.76 -14.40
CA LYS A 4 16.07 16.45 -12.99
C LYS A 4 15.65 15.00 -12.77
N ILE A 5 14.98 14.39 -13.76
CA ILE A 5 14.62 12.97 -13.68
C ILE A 5 15.89 12.12 -13.77
N THR A 6 16.84 12.50 -14.61
CA THR A 6 18.14 11.82 -14.70
C THR A 6 18.89 11.91 -13.37
N GLU A 7 18.99 13.12 -12.80
CA GLU A 7 19.65 13.36 -11.52
C GLU A 7 19.04 12.53 -10.38
N ILE A 8 17.70 12.47 -10.27
CA ILE A 8 17.04 11.62 -9.26
C ILE A 8 17.40 10.15 -9.49
N LYS A 9 17.35 9.67 -10.74
CA LYS A 9 17.66 8.28 -11.06
C LYS A 9 19.09 7.90 -10.69
N GLU A 10 20.05 8.80 -10.93
CA GLU A 10 21.46 8.60 -10.58
C GLU A 10 21.64 8.56 -9.06
N HIS A 11 21.02 9.49 -8.32
CA HIS A 11 21.09 9.52 -6.86
C HIS A 11 20.48 8.29 -6.19
N ILE A 12 19.35 7.77 -6.69
CA ILE A 12 18.71 6.59 -6.09
C ILE A 12 19.30 5.26 -6.57
N LEU A 13 20.18 5.27 -7.58
CA LEU A 13 20.70 4.05 -8.20
C LEU A 13 21.34 3.07 -7.20
N PRO A 14 22.20 3.51 -6.25
CA PRO A 14 22.80 2.59 -5.29
C PRO A 14 21.74 1.92 -4.38
N LEU A 15 20.75 2.70 -3.92
CA LEU A 15 19.66 2.17 -3.08
C LEU A 15 18.78 1.20 -3.87
N ARG A 16 18.49 1.50 -5.14
CA ARG A 16 17.75 0.62 -6.03
C ARG A 16 18.49 -0.71 -6.24
N GLN A 17 19.80 -0.69 -6.42
CA GLN A 17 20.60 -1.91 -6.57
C GLN A 17 20.52 -2.78 -5.31
N LEU A 18 20.66 -2.17 -4.12
CA LEU A 18 20.50 -2.89 -2.85
C LEU A 18 19.12 -3.57 -2.71
N LEU A 19 18.04 -2.90 -3.14
CA LEU A 19 16.70 -3.48 -3.12
C LEU A 19 16.54 -4.65 -4.10
N LEU A 20 17.08 -4.52 -5.31
CA LEU A 20 16.99 -5.56 -6.35
C LEU A 20 17.82 -6.80 -6.02
N GLU A 21 18.95 -6.62 -5.35
CA GLU A 21 19.86 -7.69 -4.94
C GLU A 21 19.51 -8.26 -3.55
N HIS A 22 18.45 -7.75 -2.92
CA HIS A 22 18.09 -8.13 -1.56
C HIS A 22 17.78 -9.63 -1.46
N PRO A 23 18.34 -10.37 -0.48
CA PRO A 23 18.24 -11.83 -0.42
C PRO A 23 16.86 -12.35 -0.01
N VAL A 24 15.92 -11.48 0.38
CA VAL A 24 14.60 -11.88 0.90
C VAL A 24 13.89 -12.88 -0.01
N TYR A 25 13.86 -12.63 -1.32
CA TYR A 25 13.19 -13.54 -2.26
C TYR A 25 13.88 -14.90 -2.37
N GLN A 26 15.20 -14.97 -2.15
CA GLN A 26 15.95 -16.24 -2.13
C GLN A 26 15.75 -17.02 -0.82
N GLN A 27 15.25 -16.35 0.22
CA GLN A 27 14.95 -16.94 1.52
C GLN A 27 13.53 -17.50 1.61
N LEU A 28 12.62 -17.13 0.70
CA LEU A 28 11.28 -17.70 0.61
C LEU A 28 11.33 -19.11 0.02
N ARG A 29 11.57 -20.12 0.85
CA ARG A 29 11.73 -21.53 0.42
C ARG A 29 10.48 -22.36 0.66
N HIS A 30 9.70 -21.98 1.66
CA HIS A 30 8.50 -22.68 2.08
C HIS A 30 7.31 -21.72 2.21
N LEU A 31 6.11 -22.28 2.23
CA LEU A 31 4.88 -21.51 2.36
C LEU A 31 4.85 -20.70 3.67
N ASP A 32 5.43 -21.24 4.75
CA ASP A 32 5.54 -20.54 6.03
C ASP A 32 6.43 -19.29 5.94
N ASP A 33 7.50 -19.32 5.14
CA ASP A 33 8.35 -18.14 4.91
C ASP A 33 7.55 -17.04 4.20
N LEU A 34 6.75 -17.43 3.21
CA LEU A 34 5.86 -16.52 2.49
C LEU A 34 4.79 -15.95 3.43
N ASN A 35 4.17 -16.78 4.27
CA ASN A 35 3.15 -16.34 5.21
C ASN A 35 3.71 -15.29 6.19
N ILE A 36 4.90 -15.51 6.74
CA ILE A 36 5.58 -14.54 7.59
C ILE A 36 5.78 -13.20 6.86
N LEU A 37 6.20 -13.24 5.59
CA LEU A 37 6.36 -12.04 4.77
C LEU A 37 5.01 -11.34 4.58
N MET A 38 3.97 -12.06 4.18
CA MET A 38 2.66 -11.49 3.88
C MET A 38 2.00 -10.86 5.11
N GLU A 39 2.13 -11.48 6.28
CA GLU A 39 1.62 -10.97 7.55
C GLU A 39 2.19 -9.60 7.92
N GLN A 40 3.38 -9.25 7.44
CA GLN A 40 3.98 -7.93 7.63
C GLN A 40 3.74 -7.02 6.43
N HIS A 41 3.85 -7.56 5.22
CA HIS A 41 3.74 -6.82 3.97
C HIS A 41 2.34 -6.29 3.70
N VAL A 42 1.28 -6.94 4.25
CA VAL A 42 -0.09 -6.45 4.13
C VAL A 42 -0.28 -5.02 4.65
N PHE A 43 0.53 -4.60 5.65
CA PHE A 43 0.52 -3.22 6.13
C PHE A 43 1.11 -2.24 5.11
N ALA A 44 2.10 -2.65 4.32
CA ALA A 44 2.60 -1.85 3.21
C ALA A 44 1.59 -1.76 2.06
N VAL A 45 0.84 -2.84 1.81
CA VAL A 45 -0.27 -2.84 0.84
C VAL A 45 -1.36 -1.88 1.26
N TRP A 46 -1.76 -1.90 2.54
CA TRP A 46 -2.72 -0.93 3.07
C TRP A 46 -2.17 0.50 3.05
N ASP A 47 -0.91 0.70 3.44
CA ASP A 47 -0.25 2.01 3.48
C ASP A 47 -0.23 2.67 2.09
N PHE A 48 0.04 1.89 1.05
CA PHE A 48 -0.04 2.35 -0.34
C PHE A 48 -1.43 2.83 -0.73
N MET A 49 -2.50 2.13 -0.32
CA MET A 49 -3.88 2.59 -0.58
C MET A 49 -4.16 3.95 0.08
N ALA A 50 -3.64 4.15 1.29
CA ALA A 50 -3.80 5.42 2.01
C ALA A 50 -2.96 6.56 1.40
N LEU A 51 -1.75 6.27 0.89
CA LEU A 51 -0.96 7.20 0.09
C LEU A 51 -1.68 7.57 -1.22
N LEU A 52 -2.22 6.59 -1.94
CA LEU A 52 -2.95 6.79 -3.20
C LEU A 52 -4.17 7.68 -2.98
N LYS A 53 -4.94 7.48 -1.91
CA LYS A 53 -6.03 8.38 -1.54
C LYS A 53 -5.57 9.81 -1.26
N SER A 54 -4.44 9.97 -0.58
CA SER A 54 -3.85 11.29 -0.32
C SER A 54 -3.45 12.00 -1.63
N LEU A 55 -2.85 11.26 -2.58
CA LEU A 55 -2.54 11.77 -3.92
C LEU A 55 -3.81 12.12 -4.69
N GLN A 56 -4.85 11.29 -4.63
CA GLN A 56 -6.14 11.55 -5.29
C GLN A 56 -6.77 12.84 -4.74
N PHE A 57 -6.80 13.00 -3.41
CA PHE A 57 -7.31 14.22 -2.77
C PHE A 57 -6.52 15.47 -3.17
N GLY A 58 -5.20 15.38 -3.25
CA GLY A 58 -4.33 16.53 -3.56
C GLY A 58 -4.26 16.88 -5.05
N LEU A 59 -4.47 15.91 -5.95
CA LEU A 59 -4.18 16.05 -7.38
C LEU A 59 -5.41 15.90 -8.28
N THR A 60 -6.56 15.48 -7.74
CA THR A 60 -7.81 15.32 -8.49
C THR A 60 -9.01 15.91 -7.74
N SER A 61 -10.21 15.83 -8.36
CA SER A 61 -11.45 16.31 -7.74
C SER A 61 -12.14 15.16 -7.03
N THR A 62 -12.21 15.23 -5.71
CA THR A 62 -12.87 14.23 -4.85
C THR A 62 -14.06 14.79 -4.07
N ASN A 63 -14.22 16.12 -4.01
CA ASN A 63 -15.29 16.80 -3.27
C ASN A 63 -16.46 17.21 -4.18
N ALA A 64 -17.63 17.40 -3.57
CA ALA A 64 -18.81 17.99 -4.21
C ALA A 64 -18.97 19.47 -3.83
N PRO A 65 -19.36 20.37 -4.76
CA PRO A 65 -19.60 20.11 -6.18
C PRO A 65 -18.30 19.84 -6.96
N TRP A 66 -18.39 19.02 -8.01
CA TRP A 66 -17.25 18.65 -8.84
C TRP A 66 -16.68 19.84 -9.63
N MET A 67 -15.35 19.98 -9.65
CA MET A 67 -14.65 20.99 -10.43
C MET A 67 -13.30 20.46 -10.92
N PRO A 68 -12.78 20.88 -12.09
CA PRO A 68 -11.47 20.46 -12.54
C PRO A 68 -10.34 21.09 -11.71
N ILE A 69 -9.39 20.27 -11.23
CA ILE A 69 -8.23 20.71 -10.44
C ILE A 69 -6.93 20.40 -11.20
N GLY A 70 -6.00 21.35 -11.24
CA GLY A 70 -4.64 21.11 -11.73
C GLY A 70 -4.53 20.58 -13.17
N ASN A 71 -3.45 19.84 -13.44
CA ASN A 71 -3.10 19.36 -14.78
C ASN A 71 -3.97 18.15 -15.20
N PRO A 72 -4.60 18.15 -16.39
CA PRO A 72 -5.44 17.04 -16.85
C PRO A 72 -4.69 15.72 -17.04
N LYS A 73 -3.39 15.73 -17.39
CA LYS A 73 -2.57 14.50 -17.50
C LYS A 73 -2.31 13.88 -16.13
N THR A 74 -2.00 14.71 -15.13
CA THR A 74 -1.83 14.26 -13.74
C THR A 74 -3.13 13.67 -13.20
N ARG A 75 -4.26 14.35 -13.41
CA ARG A 75 -5.58 13.84 -13.01
C ARG A 75 -5.89 12.48 -13.62
N ARG A 76 -5.67 12.34 -14.92
CA ARG A 76 -5.87 11.09 -15.64
C ARG A 76 -5.02 9.98 -15.03
N LEU A 77 -3.70 10.22 -14.89
CA LEU A 77 -2.78 9.24 -14.31
C LEU A 77 -3.22 8.78 -12.92
N ILE A 78 -3.55 9.70 -12.02
CA ILE A 78 -3.96 9.35 -10.66
C ILE A 78 -5.29 8.57 -10.67
N ASN A 79 -6.26 8.98 -11.48
CA ASN A 79 -7.54 8.26 -11.57
C ASN A 79 -7.40 6.88 -12.23
N GLU A 80 -6.46 6.70 -13.17
CA GLU A 80 -6.14 5.39 -13.75
C GLU A 80 -5.55 4.46 -12.68
N ILE A 81 -4.59 4.95 -11.87
CA ILE A 81 -4.04 4.16 -10.75
C ILE A 81 -5.14 3.83 -9.73
N VAL A 82 -6.04 4.77 -9.43
CA VAL A 82 -7.18 4.49 -8.52
C VAL A 82 -8.08 3.38 -9.08
N LEU A 83 -8.38 3.40 -10.38
CA LEU A 83 -9.18 2.36 -11.02
C LEU A 83 -8.51 0.99 -10.86
N GLU A 84 -7.20 0.91 -11.12
CA GLU A 84 -6.40 -0.32 -11.08
C GLU A 84 -6.12 -0.84 -9.65
N GLU A 85 -6.24 0.00 -8.61
CA GLU A 85 -5.86 -0.40 -7.24
C GLU A 85 -7.07 -0.54 -6.31
N GLU A 86 -8.12 0.26 -6.49
CA GLU A 86 -9.29 0.27 -5.63
C GLU A 86 -10.45 -0.55 -6.20
N SER A 87 -10.46 -0.80 -7.50
CA SER A 87 -11.59 -1.44 -8.20
C SER A 87 -11.13 -2.19 -9.46
N ASP A 88 -10.03 -2.93 -9.36
CA ASP A 88 -9.58 -3.81 -10.43
C ASP A 88 -10.49 -5.04 -10.56
N MET A 89 -10.11 -5.97 -11.41
CA MET A 89 -10.79 -7.26 -11.57
C MET A 89 -9.93 -8.37 -10.97
N ASP A 90 -10.53 -9.19 -10.11
CA ASP A 90 -9.90 -10.40 -9.60
C ASP A 90 -9.73 -11.47 -10.69
N ILE A 91 -9.13 -12.61 -10.32
CA ILE A 91 -8.89 -13.73 -11.23
C ILE A 91 -10.18 -14.37 -11.79
N GLU A 92 -11.32 -14.13 -11.14
CA GLU A 92 -12.65 -14.60 -11.55
C GLU A 92 -13.40 -13.55 -12.38
N GLY A 93 -12.84 -12.35 -12.52
CA GLY A 93 -13.44 -11.22 -13.23
C GLY A 93 -14.44 -10.43 -12.41
N ASN A 94 -14.42 -10.54 -11.08
CA ASN A 94 -15.24 -9.72 -10.19
C ASN A 94 -14.47 -8.46 -9.77
N PRO A 95 -15.14 -7.30 -9.58
CA PRO A 95 -14.50 -6.11 -9.03
C PRO A 95 -13.91 -6.35 -7.64
N SER A 96 -12.65 -5.98 -7.44
CA SER A 96 -11.92 -6.14 -6.19
C SER A 96 -10.78 -5.12 -6.09
N SER A 97 -10.49 -4.65 -4.87
CA SER A 97 -9.29 -3.84 -4.64
C SER A 97 -8.04 -4.72 -4.53
N HIS A 98 -6.86 -4.14 -4.80
CA HIS A 98 -5.58 -4.80 -4.59
C HIS A 98 -5.42 -5.31 -3.16
N TYR A 99 -5.89 -4.54 -2.17
CA TYR A 99 -5.87 -4.94 -0.76
C TYR A 99 -6.74 -6.19 -0.50
N GLU A 100 -7.95 -6.24 -1.06
CA GLU A 100 -8.84 -7.40 -0.92
C GLU A 100 -8.26 -8.64 -1.59
N MET A 101 -7.71 -8.50 -2.81
CA MET A 101 -7.03 -9.59 -3.50
C MET A 101 -5.80 -10.10 -2.72
N TYR A 102 -5.07 -9.19 -2.06
CA TYR A 102 -3.93 -9.56 -1.21
C TYR A 102 -4.39 -10.35 0.02
N LEU A 103 -5.45 -9.91 0.72
CA LEU A 103 -6.03 -10.64 1.84
C LEU A 103 -6.56 -12.02 1.44
N GLN A 104 -7.22 -12.13 0.29
CA GLN A 104 -7.65 -13.42 -0.25
C GLN A 104 -6.45 -14.34 -0.48
N SER A 105 -5.36 -13.80 -1.03
CA SER A 105 -4.11 -14.55 -1.23
C SER A 105 -3.50 -15.01 0.10
N MET A 106 -3.52 -14.16 1.13
CA MET A 106 -3.09 -14.53 2.49
C MET A 106 -3.91 -15.70 3.05
N GLN A 107 -5.24 -15.64 2.90
CA GLN A 107 -6.13 -16.71 3.36
C GLN A 107 -5.87 -18.02 2.60
N GLN A 108 -5.66 -17.95 1.28
CA GLN A 108 -5.33 -19.11 0.45
C GLN A 108 -3.97 -19.73 0.82
N SER A 109 -2.98 -18.93 1.20
CA SER A 109 -1.66 -19.40 1.63
C SER A 109 -1.62 -19.86 3.09
N GLY A 110 -2.66 -19.57 3.88
CA GLY A 110 -2.74 -19.88 5.30
C GLY A 110 -2.04 -18.86 6.21
N ALA A 111 -1.73 -17.67 5.72
CA ALA A 111 -1.19 -16.57 6.51
C ALA A 111 -2.23 -16.01 7.50
N ASN A 112 -1.79 -15.54 8.67
CA ASN A 112 -2.67 -14.97 9.68
C ASN A 112 -3.10 -13.53 9.34
N THR A 113 -4.36 -13.35 8.95
CA THR A 113 -4.94 -12.04 8.63
C THR A 113 -5.51 -11.29 9.83
N GLN A 114 -5.62 -11.92 11.01
CA GLN A 114 -6.39 -11.35 12.13
C GLN A 114 -5.87 -10.00 12.59
N GLN A 115 -4.55 -9.79 12.59
CA GLN A 115 -3.96 -8.52 13.04
C GLN A 115 -4.35 -7.35 12.14
N VAL A 116 -4.24 -7.52 10.82
CA VAL A 116 -4.61 -6.47 9.88
C VAL A 116 -6.13 -6.29 9.79
N GLU A 117 -6.91 -7.36 9.87
CA GLU A 117 -8.37 -7.28 9.90
C GLU A 117 -8.88 -6.48 11.11
N ARG A 118 -8.31 -6.72 12.30
CA ARG A 118 -8.65 -5.91 13.50
C ARG A 118 -8.21 -4.46 13.34
N PHE A 119 -7.03 -4.22 12.77
CA PHE A 119 -6.56 -2.86 12.48
C PHE A 119 -7.54 -2.10 11.58
N ILE A 120 -7.95 -2.69 10.45
CA ILE A 120 -8.94 -2.11 9.54
C ILE A 120 -10.30 -1.95 10.22
N ALA A 121 -10.77 -2.94 10.99
CA ALA A 121 -12.04 -2.85 11.70
C ALA A 121 -12.09 -1.65 12.67
N ARG A 122 -10.96 -1.29 13.30
CA ARG A 122 -10.86 -0.08 14.12
C ARG A 122 -10.93 1.19 13.28
N LEU A 123 -10.23 1.24 12.14
CA LEU A 123 -10.33 2.39 11.23
C LEU A 123 -11.79 2.60 10.77
N LEU A 124 -12.48 1.52 10.40
CA LEU A 124 -13.89 1.54 10.01
C LEU A 124 -14.82 1.96 11.16
N SER A 125 -14.43 1.68 12.41
CA SER A 125 -15.13 2.13 13.62
C SER A 125 -14.87 3.60 13.97
N GLY A 126 -14.09 4.32 13.15
CA GLY A 126 -13.83 5.76 13.31
C GLY A 126 -12.57 6.11 14.11
N TYR A 127 -11.75 5.13 14.51
CA TYR A 127 -10.47 5.43 15.16
C TYR A 127 -9.49 6.05 14.18
N SER A 128 -8.69 7.02 14.65
CA SER A 128 -7.64 7.62 13.83
C SER A 128 -6.48 6.65 13.62
N HIS A 129 -5.99 6.51 12.38
CA HIS A 129 -4.76 5.75 12.12
C HIS A 129 -3.58 6.27 12.97
N LYS A 130 -3.48 7.59 13.18
CA LYS A 130 -2.42 8.20 14.01
C LYS A 130 -2.46 7.69 15.45
N GLU A 131 -3.66 7.53 16.02
CA GLU A 131 -3.83 7.01 17.37
C GLU A 131 -3.55 5.50 17.42
N LEU A 132 -4.07 4.74 16.46
CA LEU A 132 -3.85 3.30 16.38
C LEU A 132 -2.36 2.94 16.29
N LEU A 133 -1.61 3.69 15.47
CA LEU A 133 -0.16 3.52 15.31
C LEU A 133 0.59 4.02 16.55
N LYS A 134 0.29 5.22 17.06
CA LYS A 134 0.97 5.80 18.24
C LYS A 134 0.86 4.91 19.49
N PHE A 135 -0.31 4.32 19.73
CA PHE A 135 -0.55 3.45 20.89
C PHE A 135 -0.31 1.97 20.58
N ASN A 136 0.13 1.65 19.36
CA ASN A 136 0.34 0.29 18.84
C ASN A 136 -0.77 -0.69 19.27
N VAL A 137 -2.03 -0.30 19.04
CA VAL A 137 -3.20 -0.98 19.61
C VAL A 137 -3.31 -2.45 19.14
N GLU A 138 -2.78 -2.75 17.96
CA GLU A 138 -2.75 -4.10 17.38
C GLU A 138 -1.41 -4.82 17.56
N GLN A 139 -0.48 -4.27 18.36
CA GLN A 139 0.81 -4.89 18.67
C GLN A 139 1.60 -5.25 17.41
N LEU A 140 1.64 -4.32 16.45
CA LEU A 140 2.49 -4.43 15.27
C LEU A 140 3.95 -4.55 15.71
N LYS A 141 4.73 -5.32 14.96
CA LYS A 141 6.17 -5.42 15.18
C LYS A 141 6.82 -4.06 14.93
N ASP A 142 7.90 -3.76 15.67
CA ASP A 142 8.55 -2.45 15.65
C ASP A 142 8.94 -1.99 14.24
N TYR A 143 9.46 -2.88 13.40
CA TYR A 143 9.82 -2.55 12.02
C TYR A 143 8.61 -2.25 11.12
N THR A 144 7.48 -2.92 11.36
CA THR A 144 6.24 -2.67 10.62
C THR A 144 5.65 -1.33 11.05
N LEU A 145 5.70 -1.05 12.36
CA LEU A 145 5.27 0.22 12.92
C LEU A 145 6.15 1.39 12.44
N GLU A 146 7.47 1.20 12.41
CA GLU A 146 8.40 2.18 11.87
C GLU A 146 8.08 2.49 10.40
N PHE A 147 7.90 1.45 9.58
CA PHE A 147 7.56 1.60 8.16
C PHE A 147 6.29 2.43 7.95
N VAL A 148 5.15 2.03 8.52
CA VAL A 148 3.86 2.72 8.29
C VAL A 148 3.81 4.14 8.87
N ASN A 149 4.67 4.45 9.85
CA ASN A 149 4.79 5.82 10.36
C ASN A 149 5.59 6.75 9.42
N THR A 150 6.26 6.23 8.39
CA THR A 150 7.00 7.09 7.44
C THR A 150 6.13 7.72 6.36
N THR A 151 4.93 7.17 6.11
CA THR A 151 4.04 7.64 5.04
C THR A 151 3.19 8.85 5.43
N PHE A 152 2.92 9.07 6.74
CA PHE A 152 1.98 10.08 7.24
C PHE A 152 2.55 11.08 8.25
#